data_AF-A0AAC9RWT2-F1
#
_entry.id   AF-A0AAC9RWT2-F1
#
_cell.length_a   1.000
_cell.length_b   1.000
_cell.length_c   1.000
_cell.angle_alpha   90.00
_cell.angle_beta   90.00
_cell.angle_gamma   90.00
#
_symmetry.space_group_name_H-M   'P 1'
#
loop_
_entity.id
_entity.type
_entity.pdbx_description
1 polymer ?
#
loop_
_entity_poly.entity_id
_entity_poly.type
_entity_poly.pdbx_seq_one_letter_code
_entity_poly.pdbx_strand_id
1 'polypeptide(L)'
;MRQFDRRIFIDLYNEYDLNFIWKLYNLKKRYNIYFEDISYDINESIVSNKQNDKYLTEVMFNFIKTEPSLSEQIYDEVKCHGISKTYTPIDSNWFQYNIILPKEFQNDFIAYTLENLISDINDFSPLKSYFFIPYFDNYHHIRIRLKFKEIIDLTQINNIFSKYAKRNTLIEYEIAFYKPDLHKYKNKMVLYFAEELFYIDSILTISICKMNSKNKRNIVLTLIFKILSTYSSSLSDQFRVASKYYNKKEYSSIFRYNEKQYIEIFKNSYTLYDTDELISNSDLKKWNTYLSRLLNCQGFINLAENDKHSIIRNIIHLLCLRTFGTNSDEENICINIVCRVINREIRKTKS
;
A
#
# COMPACT_ATOMS: atom_id res chain seq x y z
N MET A 1 28.05 -0.52 26.97
CA MET A 1 28.23 -0.80 25.53
C MET A 1 27.09 -1.69 25.03
N ARG A 2 26.49 -1.39 23.88
CA ARG A 2 25.38 -2.17 23.30
C ARG A 2 25.72 -2.75 21.92
N GLN A 3 25.37 -4.02 21.72
CA GLN A 3 25.44 -4.72 20.44
C GLN A 3 24.18 -5.59 20.26
N PHE A 4 23.32 -5.22 19.31
CA PHE A 4 21.97 -5.81 19.16
C PHE A 4 21.18 -5.77 20.49
N ASP A 5 20.77 -6.94 20.99
CA ASP A 5 19.99 -7.10 22.23
C ASP A 5 20.88 -7.28 23.47
N ARG A 6 22.21 -7.28 23.30
CA ARG A 6 23.16 -7.45 24.42
C ARG A 6 23.69 -6.11 24.88
N ARG A 7 23.65 -5.90 26.20
CA ARG A 7 24.33 -4.80 26.90
C ARG A 7 25.47 -5.38 27.74
N ILE A 8 26.64 -4.77 27.61
CA ILE A 8 27.85 -5.13 28.36
C ILE A 8 28.27 -3.89 29.14
N PHE A 9 28.44 -4.04 30.45
CA PHE A 9 29.07 -3.03 31.30
C PHE A 9 30.55 -2.94 30.94
N ILE A 10 31.03 -1.73 30.79
CA ILE A 10 32.44 -1.44 30.53
C ILE A 10 32.88 -0.47 31.61
N ASP A 11 33.89 -0.86 32.38
CA ASP A 11 34.62 0.05 33.23
C ASP A 11 35.79 0.66 32.43
N LEU A 12 35.73 1.98 32.21
CA LEU A 12 36.77 2.71 31.46
C LEU A 12 38.09 2.83 32.24
N TYR A 13 38.11 2.49 33.52
CA TYR A 13 39.32 2.43 34.34
C TYR A 13 39.91 1.01 34.41
N ASN A 14 39.21 0.01 33.86
CA ASN A 14 39.67 -1.37 33.82
C ASN A 14 40.41 -1.67 32.50
N GLU A 15 41.69 -2.01 32.58
CA GLU A 15 42.51 -2.30 31.40
C GLU A 15 42.01 -3.50 30.57
N TYR A 16 41.35 -4.48 31.18
CA TYR A 16 40.79 -5.61 30.45
C TYR A 16 39.60 -5.19 29.57
N ASP A 17 38.75 -4.31 30.08
CA ASP A 17 37.58 -3.80 29.36
C ASP A 17 38.01 -2.87 28.21
N LEU A 18 39.01 -2.02 28.44
CA LEU A 18 39.61 -1.18 27.39
C LEU A 18 40.23 -2.04 26.28
N ASN A 19 40.98 -3.09 26.65
CA ASN A 19 41.55 -4.03 25.68
C ASN A 19 40.48 -4.80 24.92
N PHE A 20 39.36 -5.13 25.55
CA PHE A 20 38.22 -5.77 24.92
C PHE A 20 37.56 -4.85 23.88
N ILE A 21 37.31 -3.58 24.22
CA ILE A 21 36.82 -2.56 23.27
C ILE A 21 37.79 -2.41 22.10
N TRP A 22 39.09 -2.30 22.38
CA TRP A 22 40.10 -2.14 21.35
C TRP A 22 40.15 -3.32 20.38
N LYS A 23 40.02 -4.55 20.89
CA LYS A 23 39.91 -5.77 20.05
C LYS A 23 38.66 -5.73 19.18
N LEU A 24 37.51 -5.36 19.75
CA LEU A 24 36.25 -5.28 19.00
C LEU A 24 36.30 -4.23 17.88
N TYR A 25 36.89 -3.06 18.16
CA TYR A 25 37.08 -2.00 17.17
C TYR A 25 37.96 -2.44 15.99
N ASN A 26 39.02 -3.22 16.26
CA ASN A 26 39.98 -3.66 15.25
C ASN A 26 39.51 -4.87 14.42
N LEU A 27 38.35 -5.47 14.72
CA LEU A 27 37.79 -6.51 13.87
C LEU A 27 37.31 -5.89 12.54
N LYS A 28 37.81 -6.40 11.40
CA LYS A 28 37.48 -5.92 10.05
C LYS A 28 35.99 -6.02 9.64
N LYS A 29 35.09 -6.43 10.54
CA LYS A 29 33.65 -6.44 10.35
C LYS A 29 33.07 -5.15 10.94
N ARG A 30 32.33 -4.38 10.12
CA ARG A 30 31.62 -3.17 10.58
C ARG A 30 30.54 -3.53 11.59
N TYR A 31 30.89 -3.56 12.87
CA TYR A 31 29.94 -3.59 13.96
C TYR A 31 29.57 -2.15 14.32
N ASN A 32 28.28 -1.86 14.37
CA ASN A 32 27.80 -0.62 14.97
C ASN A 32 27.82 -0.82 16.48
N ILE A 33 28.80 -0.20 17.16
CA ILE A 33 28.94 -0.23 18.61
C ILE A 33 28.40 1.09 19.15
N TYR A 34 27.51 1.00 20.13
CA TYR A 34 26.96 2.16 20.83
C TYR A 34 27.43 2.17 22.29
N PHE A 35 27.84 3.34 22.76
CA PHE A 35 28.08 3.59 24.18
C PHE A 35 26.89 4.36 24.72
N GLU A 36 26.31 3.82 25.78
CA GLU A 36 25.22 4.43 26.54
C GLU A 36 25.82 4.77 27.90
N ASP A 37 25.57 5.98 28.37
CA ASP A 37 25.98 6.41 29.71
C ASP A 37 25.14 5.66 30.76
N ILE A 38 25.76 5.31 31.88
CA ILE A 38 25.10 4.61 32.98
C ILE A 38 24.97 5.62 34.11
N SER A 39 23.77 6.16 34.28
CA SER A 39 23.42 7.06 35.38
C SER A 39 22.98 6.33 36.66
N TYR A 40 23.35 5.05 36.80
CA TYR A 40 22.86 4.16 37.86
C TYR A 40 24.02 3.57 38.68
N ASP A 41 24.00 3.77 40.00
CA ASP A 41 24.88 3.10 40.95
C ASP A 41 24.18 1.89 41.59
N ILE A 42 24.81 0.72 41.54
CA ILE A 42 24.27 -0.51 42.15
C ILE A 42 24.14 -0.40 43.67
N ASN A 43 24.97 0.44 44.30
CA ASN A 43 24.88 0.73 45.73
C ASN A 43 23.59 1.45 46.10
N GLU A 44 22.99 2.18 45.14
CA GLU A 44 21.70 2.85 45.28
C GLU A 44 20.52 1.93 44.94
N SER A 45 20.77 0.64 44.64
CA SER A 45 19.70 -0.31 44.33
C SER A 45 18.76 -0.51 45.53
N ILE A 46 17.46 -0.41 45.27
CA ILE A 46 16.40 -0.67 46.24
C ILE A 46 16.09 -2.17 46.38
N VAL A 47 16.63 -3.02 45.50
CA VAL A 47 16.38 -4.47 45.48
C VAL A 47 17.55 -5.21 46.12
N SER A 48 17.29 -5.88 47.24
CA SER A 48 18.29 -6.73 47.93
C SER A 48 17.72 -8.07 48.40
N ASN A 49 18.61 -9.04 48.58
CA ASN A 49 18.26 -10.33 49.19
C ASN A 49 18.24 -10.25 50.73
N LYS A 50 17.97 -11.38 51.40
CA LYS A 50 17.98 -11.50 52.87
C LYS A 50 19.35 -11.28 53.51
N GLN A 51 20.43 -11.37 52.74
CA GLN A 51 21.81 -11.13 53.15
C GLN A 51 22.26 -9.70 52.84
N ASN A 52 21.34 -8.86 52.35
CA ASN A 52 21.56 -7.46 51.97
C ASN A 52 22.40 -7.24 50.70
N ASP A 53 22.63 -8.28 49.89
CA ASP A 53 23.28 -8.12 48.58
C ASP A 53 22.33 -7.41 47.61
N LYS A 54 22.89 -6.47 46.85
CA LYS A 54 22.17 -5.60 45.92
C LYS A 54 22.13 -6.18 44.51
N TYR A 55 21.01 -6.00 43.81
CA TYR A 55 20.82 -6.52 42.45
C TYR A 55 20.53 -5.40 41.45
N LEU A 56 21.15 -5.52 40.27
CA LEU A 56 20.72 -4.77 39.09
C LEU A 56 19.39 -5.35 38.61
N THR A 57 18.33 -4.55 38.65
CA THR A 57 16.97 -5.01 38.36
C THR A 57 16.38 -4.23 37.19
N GLU A 58 15.86 -4.94 36.19
CA GLU A 58 14.99 -4.37 35.17
C GLU A 58 13.54 -4.60 35.58
N VAL A 59 12.75 -3.52 35.63
CA VAL A 59 11.33 -3.59 35.98
C VAL A 59 10.51 -3.23 34.74
N MET A 60 9.67 -4.18 34.31
CA MET A 60 8.71 -3.94 33.26
C MET A 60 7.41 -3.40 33.85
N PHE A 61 7.13 -2.13 33.56
CA PHE A 61 5.83 -1.53 33.87
C PHE A 61 4.92 -1.63 32.65
N ASN A 62 3.82 -2.36 32.79
CA ASN A 62 2.74 -2.32 31.81
C ASN A 62 1.85 -1.13 32.14
N PHE A 63 1.98 -0.05 31.36
CA PHE A 63 1.09 1.09 31.49
C PHE A 63 -0.20 0.81 30.73
N ILE A 64 -1.30 0.73 31.48
CA ILE A 64 -2.64 0.78 30.93
C ILE A 64 -3.12 2.21 31.14
N LYS A 65 -3.58 2.82 30.05
CA LYS A 65 -4.08 4.19 30.04
C LYS A 65 -5.21 4.32 31.07
N THR A 66 -4.96 5.10 32.14
CA THR A 66 -5.81 5.15 33.35
C THR A 66 -6.82 6.28 33.32
N GLU A 67 -6.66 7.24 32.41
CA GLU A 67 -7.71 8.17 32.02
C GLU A 67 -8.02 7.96 30.55
N PRO A 68 -9.32 7.85 30.18
CA PRO A 68 -9.67 7.89 28.77
C PRO A 68 -9.13 9.22 28.25
N SER A 69 -8.34 9.18 27.17
CA SER A 69 -8.29 10.40 26.36
C SER A 69 -9.74 10.70 26.02
N LEU A 70 -10.15 11.95 26.17
CA LEU A 70 -11.34 12.46 25.49
C LEU A 70 -11.42 11.82 24.10
N SER A 71 -12.37 10.88 23.96
CA SER A 71 -12.59 9.87 22.91
C SER A 71 -12.60 8.40 23.39
N GLU A 72 -12.90 8.10 24.65
CA GLU A 72 -13.88 7.02 24.88
C GLU A 72 -15.26 7.64 24.77
N GLN A 73 -15.69 7.89 23.52
CA GLN A 73 -17.04 7.47 23.23
C GLN A 73 -16.96 5.96 23.42
N ILE A 74 -17.51 5.46 24.53
CA ILE A 74 -18.31 4.24 24.42
C ILE A 74 -19.10 4.47 23.14
N TYR A 75 -18.79 3.74 22.06
CA TYR A 75 -19.58 3.82 20.83
C TYR A 75 -20.92 3.14 21.12
N ASP A 76 -21.65 3.69 22.08
CA ASP A 76 -23.09 3.64 22.12
C ASP A 76 -23.53 4.35 20.85
N GLU A 77 -24.00 3.51 19.93
CA GLU A 77 -24.35 3.81 18.54
C GLU A 77 -23.15 4.08 17.61
N VAL A 78 -22.94 3.14 16.69
CA VAL A 78 -22.19 3.40 15.45
C VAL A 78 -22.77 4.65 14.81
N LYS A 79 -22.03 5.75 14.80
CA LYS A 79 -22.47 6.99 14.13
C LYS A 79 -22.41 6.81 12.62
N CYS A 80 -23.51 6.32 12.06
CA CYS A 80 -23.78 6.49 10.64
C CYS A 80 -24.04 7.97 10.39
N HIS A 81 -23.05 8.70 9.90
CA HIS A 81 -23.28 10.06 9.42
C HIS A 81 -24.15 9.98 8.15
N GLY A 82 -25.42 10.36 8.31
CA GLY A 82 -26.38 10.39 7.23
C GLY A 82 -25.94 11.33 6.11
N ILE A 83 -26.35 10.98 4.89
CA ILE A 83 -26.10 11.68 3.64
C ILE A 83 -26.22 13.21 3.81
N SER A 84 -25.10 13.94 3.67
CA SER A 84 -25.11 15.38 3.49
C SER A 84 -25.94 15.72 2.24
N LYS A 85 -27.14 16.27 2.44
CA LYS A 85 -28.11 16.65 1.39
C LYS A 85 -27.48 17.59 0.36
N THR A 86 -26.89 17.04 -0.71
CA THR A 86 -26.78 17.69 -2.03
C THR A 86 -26.17 16.71 -3.05
N TYR A 87 -26.89 16.50 -4.16
CA TYR A 87 -26.52 15.74 -5.36
C TYR A 87 -26.50 14.20 -5.28
N THR A 88 -27.64 13.58 -5.60
CA THR A 88 -27.71 12.25 -6.23
C THR A 88 -27.69 12.40 -7.76
N PRO A 89 -26.69 11.90 -8.49
CA PRO A 89 -26.93 11.42 -9.84
C PRO A 89 -27.73 10.13 -9.69
N ILE A 90 -29.05 10.23 -9.84
CA ILE A 90 -30.01 9.10 -9.87
C ILE A 90 -29.62 8.04 -10.93
N ASP A 91 -28.70 8.38 -11.84
CA ASP A 91 -28.26 7.54 -12.96
C ASP A 91 -27.07 6.60 -12.65
N SER A 92 -26.57 6.54 -11.41
CA SER A 92 -25.45 5.67 -11.06
C SER A 92 -25.77 4.82 -9.84
N ASN A 93 -26.00 3.51 -10.03
CA ASN A 93 -26.16 2.51 -8.96
C ASN A 93 -24.89 2.32 -8.09
N TRP A 94 -24.06 3.35 -7.98
CA TRP A 94 -22.82 3.38 -7.23
C TRP A 94 -23.05 4.00 -5.86
N PHE A 95 -22.59 3.31 -4.82
CA PHE A 95 -22.58 3.78 -3.45
C PHE A 95 -21.14 3.81 -2.94
N GLN A 96 -20.75 4.90 -2.27
CA GLN A 96 -19.43 5.01 -1.67
C GLN A 96 -19.53 4.85 -0.16
N TYR A 97 -18.67 3.99 0.39
CA TYR A 97 -18.47 3.81 1.83
C TYR A 97 -17.03 4.22 2.15
N ASN A 98 -16.87 5.22 3.00
CA ASN A 98 -15.56 5.64 3.50
C ASN A 98 -15.31 4.89 4.81
N ILE A 99 -14.42 3.91 4.81
CA ILE A 99 -14.04 3.19 6.03
C ILE A 99 -12.87 3.91 6.66
N ILE A 100 -13.06 4.43 7.86
CA ILE A 100 -12.04 5.15 8.62
C ILE A 100 -11.22 4.14 9.41
N LEU A 101 -9.90 4.17 9.23
CA LEU A 101 -8.94 3.33 9.96
C LEU A 101 -7.51 3.91 9.87
N PRO A 102 -6.66 3.71 10.89
CA PRO A 102 -5.27 4.13 10.87
C PRO A 102 -4.53 3.52 9.69
N LYS A 103 -3.52 4.25 9.20
CA LYS A 103 -2.73 3.88 8.01
C LYS A 103 -2.12 2.49 8.16
N GLU A 104 -1.67 2.16 9.36
CA GLU A 104 -0.97 0.94 9.72
C GLU A 104 -1.85 -0.30 9.54
N PHE A 105 -3.17 -0.16 9.71
CA PHE A 105 -4.13 -1.26 9.58
C PHE A 105 -4.75 -1.39 8.18
N GLN A 106 -4.49 -0.45 7.26
CA GLN A 106 -5.12 -0.47 5.93
C GLN A 106 -4.74 -1.72 5.12
N ASN A 107 -3.47 -2.11 5.13
CA ASN A 107 -3.02 -3.29 4.41
C ASN A 107 -3.66 -4.56 4.95
N ASP A 108 -3.73 -4.71 6.28
CA ASP A 108 -4.33 -5.89 6.92
C ASP A 108 -5.83 -5.94 6.65
N PHE A 109 -6.51 -4.79 6.71
CA PHE A 109 -7.92 -4.70 6.35
C PHE A 109 -8.16 -5.14 4.89
N ILE A 110 -7.37 -4.62 3.94
CA ILE A 110 -7.49 -4.99 2.52
C ILE A 110 -7.19 -6.48 2.30
N ALA A 111 -6.16 -7.01 2.97
CA ALA A 111 -5.71 -8.37 2.79
C ALA A 111 -6.66 -9.41 3.42
N TYR A 112 -7.26 -9.13 4.58
CA TYR A 112 -7.93 -10.14 5.40
C TYR A 112 -9.41 -9.87 5.70
N THR A 113 -9.84 -8.61 5.66
CA THR A 113 -11.22 -8.23 6.04
C THR A 113 -12.07 -7.87 4.83
N LEU A 114 -11.50 -7.13 3.87
CA LEU A 114 -12.22 -6.57 2.73
C LEU A 114 -12.88 -7.66 1.87
N GLU A 115 -12.17 -8.77 1.62
CA GLU A 115 -12.69 -9.89 0.83
C GLU A 115 -13.97 -10.48 1.46
N ASN A 116 -13.96 -10.72 2.77
CA ASN A 116 -15.11 -11.23 3.51
C ASN A 116 -16.26 -10.22 3.53
N LEU A 117 -15.97 -8.94 3.74
CA LEU A 117 -16.96 -7.87 3.70
C LEU A 117 -17.67 -7.80 2.34
N ILE A 118 -16.90 -7.86 1.25
CA ILE A 118 -17.45 -7.86 -0.10
C ILE A 118 -18.26 -9.14 -0.38
N SER A 119 -17.82 -10.30 0.12
CA SER A 119 -18.58 -11.56 0.00
C SER A 119 -19.93 -11.45 0.69
N ASP A 120 -19.96 -11.03 1.96
CA ASP A 120 -21.19 -10.87 2.74
C ASP A 120 -22.16 -9.88 2.06
N ILE A 121 -21.63 -8.79 1.48
CA ILE A 121 -22.44 -7.82 0.70
C ILE A 121 -23.00 -8.47 -0.56
N ASN A 122 -22.18 -9.22 -1.30
CA ASN A 122 -22.57 -9.83 -2.57
C ASN A 122 -23.57 -10.97 -2.39
N ASP A 123 -23.50 -11.71 -1.27
CA ASP A 123 -24.44 -12.75 -0.90
C ASP A 123 -25.83 -12.18 -0.58
N PHE A 124 -25.87 -10.97 0.01
CA PHE A 124 -27.11 -10.27 0.27
C PHE A 124 -27.69 -9.61 -0.99
N SER A 125 -26.86 -8.86 -1.72
CA SER A 125 -27.27 -8.19 -2.95
C SER A 125 -26.17 -8.26 -4.00
N PRO A 126 -26.43 -8.92 -5.16
CA PRO A 126 -25.41 -9.12 -6.18
C PRO A 126 -24.77 -7.81 -6.65
N LEU A 127 -23.45 -7.73 -6.46
CA LEU A 127 -22.64 -6.64 -6.99
C LEU A 127 -22.45 -6.82 -8.50
N LYS A 128 -22.59 -5.72 -9.23
CA LYS A 128 -22.16 -5.61 -10.63
C LYS A 128 -20.65 -5.40 -10.72
N SER A 129 -20.12 -4.55 -9.84
CA SER A 129 -18.69 -4.23 -9.75
C SER A 129 -18.41 -3.54 -8.42
N TYR A 130 -17.17 -3.59 -7.95
CA TYR A 130 -16.72 -2.73 -6.86
C TYR A 130 -15.28 -2.29 -7.10
N PHE A 131 -14.81 -1.27 -6.41
CA PHE A 131 -13.37 -1.02 -6.32
C PHE A 131 -13.08 -0.20 -5.08
N PHE A 132 -11.83 -0.20 -4.62
CA PHE A 132 -11.43 0.59 -3.46
C PHE A 132 -10.27 1.53 -3.78
N ILE A 133 -10.15 2.58 -2.98
CA ILE A 133 -9.05 3.55 -3.05
C ILE A 133 -8.67 3.95 -1.63
N PRO A 134 -7.43 3.66 -1.18
CA PRO A 134 -6.88 4.27 0.03
C PRO A 134 -6.77 5.78 -0.13
N TYR A 135 -7.16 6.52 0.90
CA TYR A 135 -7.26 7.98 0.85
C TYR A 135 -6.84 8.62 2.18
N PHE A 136 -6.48 9.90 2.10
CA PHE A 136 -6.17 10.73 3.24
C PHE A 136 -6.70 12.14 2.97
N ASP A 137 -7.65 12.57 3.78
CA ASP A 137 -8.12 13.96 3.83
C ASP A 137 -7.73 14.54 5.20
N ASN A 138 -8.66 14.52 6.17
CA ASN A 138 -8.36 14.80 7.58
C ASN A 138 -7.90 13.55 8.34
N TYR A 139 -8.30 12.38 7.84
CA TYR A 139 -8.00 11.07 8.41
C TYR A 139 -7.76 10.04 7.30
N HIS A 140 -7.01 9.00 7.66
CA HIS A 140 -6.81 7.83 6.81
C HIS A 140 -8.12 7.05 6.68
N HIS A 141 -8.50 6.75 5.44
CA HIS A 141 -9.67 5.94 5.15
C HIS A 141 -9.51 5.16 3.85
N ILE A 142 -10.35 4.15 3.64
CA ILE A 142 -10.50 3.43 2.38
C ILE A 142 -11.87 3.75 1.82
N ARG A 143 -11.91 4.35 0.63
CA ARG A 143 -13.15 4.57 -0.12
C ARG A 143 -13.49 3.30 -0.88
N ILE A 144 -14.50 2.57 -0.46
CA ILE A 144 -15.07 1.46 -1.21
C ILE A 144 -16.23 1.99 -2.04
N ARG A 145 -16.22 1.71 -3.33
CA ARG A 145 -17.31 2.03 -4.25
C ARG A 145 -17.96 0.73 -4.68
N LEU A 146 -19.24 0.61 -4.44
CA LEU A 146 -20.05 -0.58 -4.70
C LEU A 146 -21.08 -0.25 -5.77
N LYS A 147 -21.13 -1.04 -6.84
CA LYS A 147 -22.17 -0.96 -7.87
C LYS A 147 -23.06 -2.18 -7.77
N PHE A 148 -24.34 -1.99 -7.52
CA PHE A 148 -25.29 -3.09 -7.45
C PHE A 148 -25.95 -3.35 -8.80
N LYS A 149 -26.35 -4.61 -9.04
CA LYS A 149 -27.09 -4.97 -10.26
C LYS A 149 -28.49 -4.39 -10.27
N GLU A 150 -29.11 -4.26 -9.09
CA GLU A 150 -30.49 -3.83 -8.88
C GLU A 150 -30.57 -2.72 -7.84
N ILE A 151 -31.76 -2.15 -7.64
CA ILE A 151 -32.04 -1.22 -6.55
C ILE A 151 -31.92 -1.97 -5.23
N ILE A 152 -31.27 -1.38 -4.24
CA ILE A 152 -30.96 -2.03 -2.97
C ILE A 152 -31.60 -1.34 -1.77
N ASP A 153 -31.88 -2.12 -0.73
CA ASP A 153 -32.15 -1.62 0.60
C ASP A 153 -30.83 -1.33 1.32
N LEU A 154 -30.50 -0.04 1.45
CA LEU A 154 -29.30 0.43 2.13
C LEU A 154 -29.28 0.06 3.63
N THR A 155 -30.44 -0.17 4.24
CA THR A 155 -30.54 -0.55 5.66
C THR A 155 -29.83 -1.88 5.92
N GLN A 156 -29.97 -2.84 5.02
CA GLN A 156 -29.34 -4.14 5.18
C GLN A 156 -27.84 -4.10 4.89
N ILE A 157 -27.41 -3.32 3.91
CA ILE A 157 -25.98 -3.07 3.68
C ILE A 157 -25.36 -2.43 4.92
N ASN A 158 -26.03 -1.43 5.52
CA ASN A 158 -25.58 -0.82 6.77
C ASN A 158 -25.50 -1.81 7.93
N ASN A 159 -26.41 -2.78 8.02
CA ASN A 159 -26.32 -3.84 9.03
C ASN A 159 -25.08 -4.70 8.85
N ILE A 160 -24.68 -4.98 7.61
CA ILE A 160 -23.43 -5.72 7.33
C ILE A 160 -22.23 -4.89 7.80
N PHE A 161 -22.10 -3.62 7.39
CA PHE A 161 -21.01 -2.76 7.87
C PHE A 161 -20.99 -2.63 9.39
N SER A 162 -22.17 -2.48 10.02
CA SER A 162 -22.32 -2.43 11.49
C SER A 162 -21.86 -3.72 12.18
N LYS A 163 -22.12 -4.89 11.60
CA LYS A 163 -21.65 -6.18 12.12
C LYS A 163 -20.12 -6.26 12.14
N TYR A 164 -19.46 -5.76 11.09
CA TYR A 164 -18.00 -5.74 11.07
C TYR A 164 -17.40 -4.66 11.99
N ALA A 165 -18.07 -3.51 12.13
CA ALA A 165 -17.70 -2.48 13.12
C ALA A 165 -17.75 -3.04 14.56
N LYS A 166 -18.85 -3.72 14.93
CA LYS A 166 -19.02 -4.37 16.24
C LYS A 166 -17.98 -5.45 16.56
N ARG A 167 -17.32 -6.01 15.54
CA ARG A 167 -16.26 -7.03 15.69
C ARG A 167 -14.87 -6.42 15.84
N ASN A 168 -14.75 -5.09 15.97
CA ASN A 168 -13.48 -4.35 15.94
C ASN A 168 -12.66 -4.59 14.67
N THR A 169 -13.31 -4.96 13.57
CA THR A 169 -12.65 -5.16 12.26
C THR A 169 -12.71 -3.92 11.38
N LEU A 170 -13.53 -2.93 11.73
CA LEU A 170 -13.56 -1.56 11.20
C LEU A 170 -13.80 -0.61 12.37
N ILE A 171 -13.21 0.59 12.34
CA ILE A 171 -13.38 1.59 13.41
C ILE A 171 -14.66 2.39 13.20
N GLU A 172 -14.80 3.02 12.04
CA GLU A 172 -15.95 3.84 11.68
C GLU A 172 -16.15 3.78 10.16
N TYR A 173 -17.39 4.04 9.71
CA TYR A 173 -17.65 4.22 8.29
C TYR A 173 -18.68 5.31 8.02
N GLU A 174 -18.55 5.96 6.88
CA GLU A 174 -19.46 7.00 6.39
C GLU A 174 -20.00 6.59 5.02
N ILE A 175 -21.28 6.87 4.76
CA ILE A 175 -21.87 6.74 3.44
C ILE A 175 -21.72 8.06 2.71
N ALA A 176 -21.05 8.03 1.57
CA ALA A 176 -20.79 9.20 0.74
C ALA A 176 -21.33 9.02 -0.68
N PHE A 177 -21.48 10.14 -1.38
CA PHE A 177 -21.78 10.12 -2.80
C PHE A 177 -20.55 9.80 -3.63
N TYR A 178 -20.69 8.86 -4.57
CA TYR A 178 -19.68 8.67 -5.58
C TYR A 178 -19.76 9.79 -6.63
N LYS A 179 -18.73 10.62 -6.69
CA LYS A 179 -18.52 11.59 -7.77
C LYS A 179 -17.45 11.06 -8.73
N PRO A 180 -17.81 10.62 -9.94
CA PRO A 180 -16.84 10.11 -10.89
C PRO A 180 -15.88 11.20 -11.39
N ASP A 181 -14.60 10.85 -11.56
CA ASP A 181 -13.54 11.75 -12.01
C ASP A 181 -13.55 11.95 -13.55
N LEU A 182 -14.70 12.33 -14.12
CA LEU A 182 -14.86 12.46 -15.59
C LEU A 182 -13.80 13.36 -16.23
N HIS A 183 -13.37 14.42 -15.53
CA HIS A 183 -12.32 15.33 -15.99
C HIS A 183 -10.96 14.63 -16.19
N LYS A 184 -10.62 13.63 -15.37
CA LYS A 184 -9.36 12.86 -15.48
C LYS A 184 -9.38 11.91 -16.67
N TYR A 185 -10.55 11.35 -16.98
CA TYR A 185 -10.74 10.34 -18.03
C TYR A 185 -11.29 10.92 -19.35
N LYS A 186 -11.52 12.24 -19.40
CA LYS A 186 -11.86 13.05 -20.58
C LYS A 186 -13.23 12.78 -21.20
N ASN A 187 -13.72 11.55 -21.17
CA ASN A 187 -15.06 11.21 -21.64
C ASN A 187 -15.64 10.00 -20.89
N LYS A 188 -16.96 9.83 -21.00
CA LYS A 188 -17.73 8.81 -20.28
C LYS A 188 -17.35 7.38 -20.67
N MET A 189 -16.99 7.15 -21.93
CA MET A 189 -16.61 5.82 -22.42
C MET A 189 -15.29 5.36 -21.80
N VAL A 190 -14.28 6.22 -21.79
CA VAL A 190 -12.99 5.94 -21.14
C VAL A 190 -13.18 5.73 -19.64
N LEU A 191 -13.97 6.58 -18.98
CA LEU A 191 -14.30 6.40 -17.56
C LEU A 191 -14.97 5.04 -17.29
N TYR A 192 -15.94 4.64 -18.12
CA TYR A 192 -16.63 3.36 -17.99
C TYR A 192 -15.65 2.17 -18.03
N PHE A 193 -14.78 2.11 -19.05
CA PHE A 193 -13.79 1.03 -19.15
C PHE A 193 -12.71 1.13 -18.06
N ALA A 194 -12.40 2.34 -17.57
CA ALA A 194 -11.49 2.53 -16.45
C ALA A 194 -12.08 1.99 -15.13
N GLU A 195 -13.37 2.21 -14.88
CA GLU A 195 -14.08 1.63 -13.72
C GLU A 195 -14.11 0.10 -13.78
N GLU A 196 -14.32 -0.48 -14.97
CA GLU A 196 -14.22 -1.93 -15.16
C GLU A 196 -12.80 -2.47 -14.88
N LEU A 197 -11.76 -1.73 -15.29
CA LEU A 197 -10.38 -2.05 -14.93
C LEU A 197 -10.14 -1.93 -13.42
N PHE A 198 -10.62 -0.87 -12.76
CA PHE A 198 -10.45 -0.69 -11.31
C PHE A 198 -11.08 -1.81 -10.50
N TYR A 199 -12.16 -2.41 -11.00
CA TYR A 199 -12.77 -3.57 -10.38
C TYR A 199 -11.83 -4.77 -10.38
N ILE A 200 -11.34 -5.17 -11.55
CA ILE A 200 -10.42 -6.31 -11.64
C ILE A 200 -9.08 -6.01 -10.96
N ASP A 201 -8.61 -4.77 -11.03
CA ASP A 201 -7.41 -4.31 -10.34
C ASP A 201 -7.55 -4.39 -8.82
N SER A 202 -8.74 -4.09 -8.27
CA SER A 202 -9.02 -4.22 -6.84
C SER A 202 -9.00 -5.68 -6.38
N ILE A 203 -9.60 -6.59 -7.17
CA ILE A 203 -9.54 -8.04 -6.89
C ILE A 203 -8.09 -8.50 -6.85
N LEU A 204 -7.31 -8.17 -7.88
CA LEU A 204 -5.90 -8.53 -7.97
C LEU A 204 -5.08 -7.96 -6.80
N THR A 205 -5.38 -6.71 -6.40
CA THR A 205 -4.65 -6.03 -5.33
C THR A 205 -4.89 -6.65 -3.96
N ILE A 206 -6.08 -7.20 -3.69
CA ILE A 206 -6.34 -7.94 -2.43
C ILE A 206 -5.34 -9.10 -2.28
N SER A 207 -5.13 -9.88 -3.34
CA SER A 207 -4.13 -10.97 -3.34
C SER A 207 -2.70 -10.45 -3.22
N ILE A 208 -2.37 -9.35 -3.91
CA ILE A 208 -1.05 -8.70 -3.80
C ILE A 208 -0.78 -8.20 -2.37
N CYS A 209 -1.81 -7.72 -1.67
CA CYS A 209 -1.67 -7.23 -0.30
C CYS A 209 -1.32 -8.31 0.72
N LYS A 210 -1.60 -9.58 0.43
CA LYS A 210 -1.22 -10.74 1.26
C LYS A 210 0.28 -11.09 1.14
N MET A 211 1.01 -10.49 0.21
CA MET A 211 2.42 -10.78 -0.07
C MET A 211 3.38 -9.93 0.76
N ASN A 212 4.61 -10.43 0.92
CA ASN A 212 5.70 -9.61 1.44
C ASN A 212 6.02 -8.41 0.52
N SER A 213 6.65 -7.38 1.08
CA SER A 213 6.93 -6.11 0.38
C SER A 213 7.75 -6.27 -0.91
N LYS A 214 8.69 -7.22 -0.96
CA LYS A 214 9.52 -7.48 -2.13
C LYS A 214 8.69 -8.06 -3.28
N ASN A 215 7.89 -9.09 -3.01
CA ASN A 215 7.05 -9.74 -4.02
C ASN A 215 5.96 -8.78 -4.51
N LYS A 216 5.33 -8.05 -3.58
CA LYS A 216 4.38 -6.97 -3.89
C LYS A 216 4.97 -5.97 -4.89
N ARG A 217 6.19 -5.47 -4.64
CA ARG A 217 6.87 -4.53 -5.55
C ARG A 217 7.17 -5.15 -6.91
N ASN A 218 7.65 -6.39 -6.95
CA ASN A 218 7.95 -7.07 -8.20
C ASN A 218 6.71 -7.18 -9.10
N ILE A 219 5.56 -7.56 -8.53
CA ILE A 219 4.32 -7.68 -9.28
C ILE A 219 3.83 -6.32 -9.76
N VAL A 220 3.89 -5.28 -8.92
CA VAL A 220 3.53 -3.92 -9.36
C VAL A 220 4.43 -3.46 -10.51
N LEU A 221 5.75 -3.72 -10.45
CA LEU A 221 6.65 -3.42 -11.56
C LEU A 221 6.26 -4.17 -12.84
N THR A 222 5.95 -5.46 -12.75
CA THR A 222 5.44 -6.27 -13.88
C THR A 222 4.19 -5.64 -14.49
N LEU A 223 3.22 -5.25 -13.65
CA LEU A 223 1.97 -4.63 -14.10
C LEU A 223 2.21 -3.26 -14.74
N ILE A 224 3.10 -2.42 -14.19
CA ILE A 224 3.44 -1.12 -14.80
C ILE A 224 4.10 -1.32 -16.16
N PHE A 225 5.07 -2.22 -16.29
CA PHE A 225 5.66 -2.53 -17.59
C PHE A 225 4.60 -3.08 -18.56
N LYS A 226 3.66 -3.90 -18.08
CA LYS A 226 2.55 -4.37 -18.89
C LYS A 226 1.67 -3.23 -19.37
N ILE A 227 1.27 -2.29 -18.51
CA ILE A 227 0.49 -1.08 -18.87
C ILE A 227 1.19 -0.34 -20.01
N LEU A 228 2.48 -0.05 -19.85
CA LEU A 228 3.26 0.71 -20.82
C LEU A 228 3.41 -0.04 -22.15
N SER A 229 3.69 -1.34 -22.10
CA SER A 229 3.84 -2.17 -23.32
C SER A 229 2.53 -2.39 -24.08
N THR A 230 1.39 -2.48 -23.38
CA THR A 230 0.07 -2.56 -24.01
C THR A 230 -0.34 -1.21 -24.61
N TYR A 231 0.09 -0.09 -24.02
CA TYR A 231 -0.16 1.24 -24.55
C TYR A 231 0.63 1.54 -25.82
N SER A 232 1.94 1.25 -25.83
CA SER A 232 2.83 1.64 -26.93
C SER A 232 3.97 0.64 -27.10
N SER A 233 4.25 0.25 -28.35
CA SER A 233 5.41 -0.58 -28.69
C SER A 233 6.73 0.21 -28.67
N SER A 234 6.68 1.54 -28.68
CA SER A 234 7.85 2.42 -28.67
C SER A 234 8.37 2.62 -27.25
N LEU A 235 9.58 2.11 -26.96
CA LEU A 235 10.23 2.34 -25.66
C LEU A 235 10.40 3.83 -25.33
N SER A 236 10.68 4.66 -26.34
CA SER A 236 10.80 6.11 -26.17
C SER A 236 9.49 6.73 -25.68
N ASP A 237 8.36 6.23 -26.18
CA ASP A 237 7.05 6.70 -25.80
C ASP A 237 6.63 6.18 -24.42
N GLN A 238 6.88 4.90 -24.12
CA GLN A 238 6.74 4.34 -22.77
C GLN A 238 7.52 5.16 -21.73
N PHE A 239 8.77 5.54 -22.05
CA PHE A 239 9.57 6.41 -21.20
C PHE A 239 8.93 7.79 -21.02
N ARG A 240 8.42 8.40 -22.09
CA ARG A 240 7.73 9.71 -22.04
C ARG A 240 6.50 9.69 -21.14
N VAL A 241 5.74 8.59 -21.13
CA VAL A 241 4.60 8.42 -20.22
C VAL A 241 5.05 8.39 -18.76
N ALA A 242 6.02 7.53 -18.43
CA ALA A 242 6.47 7.29 -17.06
C ALA A 242 7.34 8.41 -16.46
N SER A 243 8.12 9.11 -17.30
CA SER A 243 9.19 10.02 -16.84
C SER A 243 8.72 11.35 -16.27
N LYS A 244 7.42 11.67 -16.25
CA LYS A 244 6.92 12.95 -15.73
C LYS A 244 7.36 13.23 -14.28
N TYR A 245 7.48 12.18 -13.46
CA TYR A 245 7.88 12.26 -12.05
C TYR A 245 9.25 11.59 -11.80
N TYR A 246 10.02 11.33 -12.85
CA TYR A 246 11.31 10.65 -12.75
C TYR A 246 12.41 11.58 -12.22
N ASN A 247 13.12 11.13 -11.19
CA ASN A 247 14.30 11.82 -10.66
C ASN A 247 15.55 10.94 -10.79
N LYS A 248 16.43 11.29 -11.73
CA LYS A 248 17.65 10.52 -12.05
C LYS A 248 18.61 10.33 -10.86
N LYS A 249 18.58 11.18 -9.83
CA LYS A 249 19.47 11.04 -8.67
C LYS A 249 18.88 10.09 -7.62
N GLU A 250 17.57 10.14 -7.42
CA GLU A 250 16.88 9.34 -6.41
C GLU A 250 16.87 7.85 -6.76
N TYR A 251 16.88 7.03 -5.70
CA TYR A 251 16.77 5.57 -5.75
C TYR A 251 17.82 4.85 -6.63
N SER A 252 18.92 5.52 -6.98
CA SER A 252 19.96 4.97 -7.86
C SER A 252 20.69 3.77 -7.24
N SER A 253 20.83 3.73 -5.91
CA SER A 253 21.42 2.63 -5.17
C SER A 253 20.52 1.40 -5.18
N ILE A 254 19.21 1.59 -4.93
CA ILE A 254 18.18 0.54 -4.96
C ILE A 254 18.15 -0.15 -6.33
N PHE A 255 18.19 0.65 -7.40
CA PHE A 255 18.25 0.13 -8.76
C PHE A 255 19.53 -0.68 -9.00
N ARG A 256 20.71 -0.11 -8.70
CA ARG A 256 22.00 -0.78 -8.93
C ARG A 256 22.12 -2.11 -8.21
N TYR A 257 21.61 -2.21 -6.99
CA TYR A 257 21.67 -3.43 -6.20
C TYR A 257 20.83 -4.58 -6.78
N ASN A 258 19.65 -4.27 -7.35
CA ASN A 258 18.71 -5.27 -7.87
C ASN A 258 18.56 -5.23 -9.39
N GLU A 259 19.54 -4.67 -10.11
CA GLU A 259 19.42 -4.36 -11.54
C GLU A 259 19.03 -5.59 -12.37
N LYS A 260 19.73 -6.72 -12.16
CA LYS A 260 19.46 -7.96 -12.90
C LYS A 260 18.00 -8.40 -12.76
N GLN A 261 17.47 -8.34 -11.54
CA GLN A 261 16.10 -8.72 -11.23
C GLN A 261 15.10 -7.79 -11.94
N TYR A 262 15.32 -6.47 -11.93
CA TYR A 262 14.41 -5.54 -12.60
C TYR A 262 14.40 -5.67 -14.12
N ILE A 263 15.56 -6.01 -14.72
CA ILE A 263 15.64 -6.33 -16.15
C ILE A 263 14.91 -7.62 -16.48
N GLU A 264 15.00 -8.63 -15.62
CA GLU A 264 14.26 -9.88 -15.77
C GLU A 264 12.75 -9.66 -15.68
N ILE A 265 12.29 -8.91 -14.68
CA ILE A 265 10.88 -8.50 -14.54
C ILE A 265 10.38 -7.81 -15.82
N PHE A 266 11.15 -6.87 -16.37
CA PHE A 266 10.80 -6.20 -17.61
C PHE A 266 10.66 -7.18 -18.79
N LYS A 267 11.60 -8.11 -18.96
CA LYS A 267 11.55 -9.13 -20.02
C LYS A 267 10.35 -10.08 -19.88
N ASN A 268 10.01 -10.45 -18.65
CA ASN A 268 8.90 -11.38 -18.39
C ASN A 268 7.53 -10.68 -18.39
N SER A 269 7.49 -9.34 -18.27
CA SER A 269 6.25 -8.57 -18.23
C SER A 269 5.40 -8.70 -19.50
N TYR A 270 6.00 -9.05 -20.63
CA TYR A 270 5.29 -9.20 -21.90
C TYR A 270 4.32 -10.39 -21.89
N THR A 271 4.70 -11.49 -21.25
CA THR A 271 3.99 -12.77 -21.32
C THR A 271 3.07 -13.03 -20.13
N LEU A 272 3.28 -12.35 -18.99
CA LEU A 272 2.50 -12.54 -17.73
C LEU A 272 2.46 -14.01 -17.25
N TYR A 273 3.45 -14.84 -17.62
CA TYR A 273 3.57 -16.23 -17.13
C TYR A 273 4.61 -16.30 -16.00
N ASP A 274 4.37 -17.21 -15.04
CA ASP A 274 5.10 -17.39 -13.77
C ASP A 274 4.95 -16.25 -12.77
N THR A 275 3.76 -16.13 -12.19
CA THR A 275 3.56 -15.34 -10.97
C THR A 275 3.44 -16.24 -9.75
N ASP A 276 3.80 -15.65 -8.61
CA ASP A 276 3.64 -16.17 -7.25
C ASP A 276 2.30 -16.93 -7.08
N GLU A 277 2.30 -18.04 -6.33
CA GLU A 277 1.13 -18.94 -6.17
C GLU A 277 -0.14 -18.22 -5.71
N LEU A 278 0.02 -17.07 -5.04
CA LEU A 278 -1.08 -16.23 -4.56
C LEU A 278 -1.82 -15.45 -5.66
N ILE A 279 -1.29 -15.36 -6.89
CA ILE A 279 -1.96 -14.72 -8.02
C ILE A 279 -2.24 -15.75 -9.11
N SER A 280 -3.52 -15.97 -9.37
CA SER A 280 -3.92 -16.83 -10.48
C SER A 280 -3.57 -16.19 -11.82
N ASN A 281 -2.98 -16.99 -12.72
CA ASN A 281 -2.80 -16.64 -14.12
C ASN A 281 -4.12 -16.22 -14.79
N SER A 282 -5.26 -16.74 -14.33
CA SER A 282 -6.58 -16.32 -14.83
C SER A 282 -6.89 -14.86 -14.52
N ASP A 283 -6.48 -14.38 -13.35
CA ASP A 283 -6.79 -13.03 -12.90
C ASP A 283 -5.90 -12.00 -13.58
N LEU A 284 -4.61 -12.32 -13.81
CA LEU A 284 -3.73 -11.51 -14.66
C LEU A 284 -4.21 -11.45 -16.10
N LYS A 285 -4.67 -12.58 -16.66
CA LYS A 285 -5.24 -12.61 -18.01
C LYS A 285 -6.51 -11.77 -18.10
N LYS A 286 -7.42 -11.89 -17.12
CA LYS A 286 -8.62 -11.03 -17.02
C LYS A 286 -8.21 -9.56 -16.93
N TRP A 287 -7.32 -9.21 -16.01
CA TRP A 287 -6.83 -7.84 -15.83
C TRP A 287 -6.28 -7.25 -17.14
N ASN A 288 -5.45 -8.00 -17.87
CA ASN A 288 -4.91 -7.57 -19.15
C ASN A 288 -5.98 -7.39 -20.23
N THR A 289 -7.03 -8.23 -20.24
CA THR A 289 -8.19 -8.04 -21.12
C THR A 289 -8.91 -6.71 -20.83
N TYR A 290 -9.14 -6.37 -19.57
CA TYR A 290 -9.81 -5.11 -19.20
C TYR A 290 -8.95 -3.88 -19.49
N LEU A 291 -7.63 -3.97 -19.25
CA LEU A 291 -6.68 -2.95 -19.69
C LEU A 291 -6.76 -2.75 -21.21
N SER A 292 -6.75 -3.84 -21.98
CA SER A 292 -6.83 -3.79 -23.43
C SER A 292 -8.15 -3.20 -23.93
N ARG A 293 -9.28 -3.49 -23.26
CA ARG A 293 -10.58 -2.87 -23.57
C ARG A 293 -10.55 -1.36 -23.37
N LEU A 294 -9.95 -0.88 -22.29
CA LEU A 294 -9.78 0.56 -22.04
C LEU A 294 -8.93 1.23 -23.12
N LEU A 295 -7.78 0.64 -23.46
CA LEU A 295 -6.85 1.24 -24.41
C LEU A 295 -7.33 1.16 -25.87
N ASN A 296 -8.19 0.19 -26.20
CA ASN A 296 -8.75 0.01 -27.55
C ASN A 296 -10.15 0.59 -27.71
N CYS A 297 -10.74 1.23 -26.69
CA CYS A 297 -12.04 1.88 -26.87
C CYS A 297 -11.90 3.14 -27.74
N GLN A 298 -12.91 3.42 -28.57
CA GLN A 298 -12.89 4.58 -29.47
C GLN A 298 -12.66 5.89 -28.72
N GLY A 299 -13.24 5.99 -27.51
CA GLY A 299 -13.08 7.15 -26.63
C GLY A 299 -11.64 7.38 -26.19
N PHE A 300 -10.79 6.36 -26.09
CA PHE A 300 -9.37 6.50 -25.76
C PHE A 300 -8.53 6.77 -27.02
N ILE A 301 -8.80 6.02 -28.10
CA ILE A 301 -8.09 6.13 -29.39
C ILE A 301 -8.14 7.56 -29.93
N ASN A 302 -9.30 8.20 -29.82
CA ASN A 302 -9.54 9.56 -30.34
C ASN A 302 -8.95 10.69 -29.48
N LEU A 303 -8.37 10.38 -28.31
CA LEU A 303 -7.77 11.41 -27.46
C LEU A 303 -6.44 11.91 -28.02
N ALA A 304 -6.14 13.18 -27.70
CA ALA A 304 -4.81 13.72 -27.89
C ALA A 304 -3.78 12.95 -27.05
N GLU A 305 -2.55 12.87 -27.54
CA GLU A 305 -1.47 12.09 -26.95
C GLU A 305 -1.20 12.45 -25.48
N ASN A 306 -1.24 13.74 -25.15
CA ASN A 306 -1.04 14.22 -23.78
C ASN A 306 -2.13 13.73 -22.82
N ASP A 307 -3.37 13.62 -23.30
CA ASP A 307 -4.49 13.12 -22.52
C ASP A 307 -4.37 11.61 -22.31
N LYS A 308 -3.98 10.85 -23.36
CA LYS A 308 -3.66 9.42 -23.24
C LYS A 308 -2.60 9.18 -22.18
N HIS A 309 -1.47 9.88 -22.27
CA HIS A 309 -0.41 9.79 -21.26
C HIS A 309 -0.90 10.12 -19.84
N SER A 310 -1.79 11.11 -19.70
CA SER A 310 -2.34 11.47 -18.40
C SER A 310 -3.20 10.35 -17.83
N ILE A 311 -4.02 9.70 -18.65
CA ILE A 311 -4.85 8.56 -18.24
C ILE A 311 -3.96 7.37 -17.84
N ILE A 312 -2.94 7.04 -18.64
CA ILE A 312 -2.02 5.94 -18.32
C ILE A 312 -1.33 6.17 -16.97
N ARG A 313 -0.84 7.40 -16.72
CA ARG A 313 -0.25 7.76 -15.42
C ARG A 313 -1.26 7.63 -14.28
N ASN A 314 -2.52 8.02 -14.48
CA ASN A 314 -3.56 7.87 -13.47
C ASN A 314 -3.84 6.39 -13.14
N ILE A 315 -3.81 5.50 -14.14
CA ILE A 315 -3.97 4.06 -13.92
C ILE A 315 -2.80 3.52 -13.08
N ILE A 316 -1.56 3.87 -13.44
CA ILE A 316 -0.36 3.48 -12.68
C ILE A 316 -0.42 4.01 -11.25
N HIS A 317 -0.78 5.28 -11.08
CA HIS A 317 -0.93 5.90 -9.76
C HIS A 317 -1.96 5.15 -8.90
N LEU A 318 -3.14 4.83 -9.45
CA LEU A 318 -4.17 4.11 -8.71
C LEU A 318 -3.79 2.67 -8.38
N LEU A 319 -3.03 1.98 -9.25
CA LEU A 319 -2.46 0.66 -8.97
C LEU A 319 -1.49 0.74 -7.78
N CYS A 320 -0.56 1.69 -7.80
CA CYS A 320 0.37 1.92 -6.69
C CYS A 320 -0.36 2.28 -5.40
N LEU A 321 -1.34 3.18 -5.48
CA LEU A 321 -2.13 3.65 -4.34
C LEU A 321 -2.93 2.51 -3.68
N ARG A 322 -3.59 1.64 -4.45
CA ARG A 322 -4.29 0.47 -3.90
C ARG A 322 -3.34 -0.52 -3.24
N THR A 323 -2.11 -0.66 -3.76
CA THR A 323 -1.16 -1.69 -3.35
C THR A 323 -0.29 -1.29 -2.16
N PHE A 324 0.18 -0.04 -2.14
CA PHE A 324 1.10 0.51 -1.15
C PHE A 324 0.43 1.50 -0.19
N GLY A 325 -0.87 1.77 -0.37
CA GLY A 325 -1.58 2.80 0.36
C GLY A 325 -1.13 4.21 -0.06
N THR A 326 -1.34 5.19 0.80
CA THR A 326 -0.94 6.59 0.59
C THR A 326 0.57 6.84 0.72
N ASN A 327 1.40 5.81 0.55
CA ASN A 327 2.85 5.90 0.58
C ASN A 327 3.41 6.33 -0.79
N SER A 328 3.69 7.63 -0.94
CA SER A 328 4.27 8.19 -2.17
C SER A 328 5.65 7.62 -2.52
N ASP A 329 6.40 7.11 -1.55
CA ASP A 329 7.78 6.68 -1.78
C ASP A 329 7.84 5.39 -2.59
N GLU A 330 6.95 4.43 -2.35
CA GLU A 330 6.92 3.18 -3.12
C GLU A 330 6.51 3.40 -4.58
N GLU A 331 5.56 4.32 -4.83
CA GLU A 331 5.22 4.74 -6.19
C GLU A 331 6.45 5.36 -6.88
N ASN A 332 7.12 6.30 -6.21
CA ASN A 332 8.32 6.95 -6.73
C ASN A 332 9.45 5.95 -7.01
N ILE A 333 9.66 4.97 -6.13
CA ILE A 333 10.62 3.88 -6.33
C ILE A 333 10.26 3.09 -7.59
N CYS A 334 9.01 2.67 -7.75
CA CYS A 334 8.54 1.90 -8.90
C CYS A 334 8.76 2.67 -10.21
N ILE A 335 8.32 3.93 -10.27
CA ILE A 335 8.48 4.78 -11.46
C ILE A 335 9.96 4.99 -11.81
N ASN A 336 10.82 5.20 -10.80
CA ASN A 336 12.25 5.37 -11.02
C ASN A 336 12.92 4.10 -11.56
N ILE A 337 12.54 2.93 -11.05
CA ILE A 337 13.02 1.64 -11.57
C ILE A 337 12.58 1.47 -13.03
N VAL A 338 11.29 1.67 -13.32
CA VAL A 338 10.71 1.55 -14.67
C VAL A 338 11.45 2.45 -15.66
N CYS A 339 11.62 3.72 -15.32
CA CYS A 339 12.32 4.68 -16.18
C CYS A 339 13.78 4.29 -16.44
N ARG A 340 14.50 3.77 -15.43
CA ARG A 340 15.89 3.33 -15.58
C ARG A 340 16.01 2.10 -16.46
N VAL A 341 15.12 1.12 -16.30
CA VAL A 341 15.07 -0.07 -17.16
C VAL A 341 14.82 0.32 -18.60
N ILE A 342 13.75 1.09 -18.87
CA ILE A 342 13.39 1.49 -20.24
C ILE A 342 14.52 2.30 -20.89
N ASN A 343 15.10 3.28 -20.17
CA ASN A 343 16.20 4.09 -20.70
C ASN A 343 17.46 3.26 -21.00
N ARG A 344 17.73 2.21 -20.21
CA ARG A 344 18.82 1.26 -20.49
C ARG A 344 18.56 0.50 -21.78
N GLU A 345 17.34 -0.01 -21.98
CA GLU A 345 17.01 -0.75 -23.20
C GLU A 345 16.99 0.15 -24.45
N ILE A 346 16.54 1.40 -24.34
CA ILE A 346 16.67 2.41 -25.42
C ILE A 346 18.14 2.63 -25.83
N ARG A 347 19.08 2.60 -24.87
CA ARG A 347 20.50 2.79 -25.18
C ARG A 347 21.10 1.59 -25.90
N LYS A 348 20.65 0.37 -25.56
CA LYS A 348 21.09 -0.86 -26.24
C LYS A 348 20.60 -0.96 -27.67
N THR A 349 19.43 -0.41 -28.00
CA THR A 349 18.94 -0.42 -29.39
C THR A 349 19.63 0.60 -30.29
N LYS A 350 20.40 1.53 -29.71
CA LYS A 350 21.19 2.55 -30.42
C LYS A 350 22.67 2.19 -30.56
N SER A 351 23.16 1.20 -29.81
CA SER A 351 24.51 0.63 -29.88
C SER A 351 24.49 -0.61 -30.75
#